data_AF-A0A091R316-F1
#
_entry.id   AF-A0A091R316-F1
#
_cell.length_a   1.000
_cell.length_b   1.000
_cell.length_c   1.000
_cell.angle_alpha   90.00
_cell.angle_beta   90.00
_cell.angle_gamma   90.00
#
_symmetry.space_group_name_H-M   'P 1'
#
loop_
_entity.id
_entity.type
_entity.pdbx_description
1 polymer ?
#
loop_
_entity_poly.entity_id
_entity_poly.type
_entity_poly.pdbx_seq_one_letter_code
_entity_poly.pdbx_strand_id
1 'polypeptide(L)'
;GDGCGHMVMYQDSGTLASKNYPGTYPNYTLCEKKIQVPSGKRLILKIGDLDIESQKCESSYLTIQSSSTLHGPYCGNVMPVPKEIILDSNEATIHFESGSHVSGRGFLLSYASSDHPDLITCLERANHYTKTEYSRYCPAGCRDIAGDISGNIGEGYRDTSLLCKSAIHAGVIADELGGQISVTQQKGISRYEGGVANGVPSHDGSLSDKRFIFTSNGCNKSLSLEEGFLSKSQVTASSYWEETNEFGQLFQWSPDKAWLQVPGLAWASNHSSNREWLEIDLGEKKRITGIKTTGSGSTMLNFNFYVKTFTMNFRNNNSKWRTYKGILSNEEKVFQGNSNPGDMVRNNFIPPIVARYVRIIPQTWNQRIALKLELMGCRIMQANSSFTHSMWQKPSQSTETSLGKEDKTVTEPIPSEETNLGLKLTAIIVPILIVLCLFLFSGICICAALRRREAKGLSYGLSSAQKSGCWKQIKQPFTRHQSTEFTISYNNEKETPQKLDLVTSDMADYQQPLM
;
A
#
# COMPACT_ATOMS: atom_id res chain seq x y z
N GLY A 1 -31.30 -11.17 13.73
CA GLY A 1 -30.18 -10.35 14.29
C GLY A 1 -29.82 -9.24 13.33
N ASP A 2 -28.89 -8.35 13.68
CA ASP A 2 -28.38 -7.35 12.73
C ASP A 2 -27.71 -8.06 11.55
N GLY A 3 -28.26 -7.93 10.36
CA GLY A 3 -27.71 -8.51 9.13
C GLY A 3 -26.50 -7.74 8.60
N CYS A 4 -26.15 -6.62 9.25
CA CYS A 4 -25.08 -5.73 8.82
C CYS A 4 -23.72 -6.26 9.31
N GLY A 5 -22.74 -6.26 8.42
CA GLY A 5 -21.36 -6.62 8.71
C GLY A 5 -20.48 -5.39 8.80
N HIS A 6 -19.40 -5.41 8.03
CA HIS A 6 -18.45 -4.30 7.93
C HIS A 6 -19.15 -3.01 7.48
N MET A 7 -19.01 -1.95 8.26
CA MET A 7 -19.58 -0.64 7.95
C MET A 7 -18.62 0.47 8.38
N VAL A 8 -18.24 1.31 7.44
CA VAL A 8 -17.51 2.55 7.69
C VAL A 8 -18.19 3.66 6.91
N MET A 9 -18.54 4.73 7.62
CA MET A 9 -19.28 5.86 7.07
C MET A 9 -18.58 7.15 7.44
N TYR A 10 -18.30 7.95 6.42
CA TYR A 10 -17.74 9.29 6.57
C TYR A 10 -18.54 10.29 5.73
N GLN A 11 -18.41 11.58 6.05
CA GLN A 11 -19.24 12.67 5.52
C GLN A 11 -19.49 12.54 4.01
N ASP A 12 -18.45 12.32 3.21
CA ASP A 12 -18.56 12.29 1.75
C ASP A 12 -18.53 10.88 1.14
N SER A 13 -18.29 9.80 1.90
CA SER A 13 -18.22 8.43 1.36
C SER A 13 -18.20 7.32 2.42
N GLY A 14 -18.45 6.08 2.00
CA GLY A 14 -18.32 4.92 2.87
C GLY A 14 -18.53 3.58 2.18
N THR A 15 -18.38 2.52 2.96
CA THR A 15 -18.52 1.13 2.52
C THR A 15 -19.38 0.35 3.52
N LEU A 16 -20.28 -0.48 2.99
CA LEU A 16 -21.19 -1.33 3.74
C LEU A 16 -21.15 -2.74 3.16
N ALA A 17 -21.19 -3.75 4.03
CA ALA A 17 -21.32 -5.13 3.64
C ALA A 17 -22.33 -5.89 4.52
N SER A 18 -22.84 -7.00 4.01
CA SER A 18 -23.59 -7.96 4.83
C SER A 18 -22.72 -8.58 5.91
N LYS A 19 -23.35 -9.08 6.97
CA LYS A 19 -22.66 -9.79 8.05
C LYS A 19 -21.89 -11.00 7.50
N ASN A 20 -20.69 -11.21 8.03
CA ASN A 20 -19.72 -12.22 7.62
C ASN A 20 -19.11 -12.08 6.22
N TYR A 21 -19.50 -11.08 5.42
CA TYR A 21 -18.94 -10.88 4.07
C TYR A 21 -17.39 -10.92 4.09
N PRO A 22 -16.72 -11.66 3.19
CA PRO A 22 -17.26 -12.40 2.04
C PRO A 22 -17.67 -13.85 2.34
N GLY A 23 -17.71 -14.26 3.61
CA GLY A 23 -18.31 -15.53 4.02
C GLY A 23 -19.84 -15.49 3.94
N THR A 24 -20.47 -16.65 4.13
CA THR A 24 -21.93 -16.78 4.03
C THR A 24 -22.64 -15.89 5.04
N TYR A 25 -23.59 -15.07 4.57
CA TYR A 25 -24.42 -14.24 5.44
C TYR A 25 -25.35 -15.11 6.32
N PRO A 26 -25.87 -14.63 7.45
CA PRO A 26 -26.70 -15.46 8.31
C PRO A 26 -28.16 -15.54 7.82
N ASN A 27 -28.82 -16.67 8.10
CA ASN A 27 -30.25 -16.87 7.86
C ASN A 27 -31.12 -15.94 8.72
N TYR A 28 -32.27 -15.51 8.19
CA TYR A 28 -33.29 -14.73 8.93
C TYR A 28 -32.72 -13.46 9.58
N THR A 29 -31.98 -12.67 8.80
CA THR A 29 -31.39 -11.40 9.27
C THR A 29 -31.88 -10.22 8.46
N LEU A 30 -31.87 -9.06 9.11
CA LEU A 30 -32.23 -7.79 8.51
C LEU A 30 -31.10 -6.80 8.77
N CYS A 31 -30.57 -6.22 7.70
CA CYS A 31 -29.68 -5.07 7.75
C CYS A 31 -30.40 -3.87 7.16
N GLU A 32 -30.76 -2.90 8.00
CA GLU A 32 -31.28 -1.63 7.55
C GLU A 32 -30.34 -0.51 7.98
N LYS A 33 -29.88 0.28 7.02
CA LYS A 33 -28.91 1.34 7.29
C LYS A 33 -29.16 2.58 6.44
N LYS A 34 -29.32 3.71 7.14
CA LYS A 34 -29.39 5.04 6.53
C LYS A 34 -27.97 5.54 6.22
N ILE A 35 -27.74 5.98 4.98
CA ILE A 35 -26.52 6.64 4.53
C ILE A 35 -26.85 8.07 4.12
N GLN A 36 -25.93 9.00 4.37
CA GLN A 36 -26.15 10.42 4.11
C GLN A 36 -24.84 11.11 3.73
N VAL A 37 -24.92 12.04 2.77
CA VAL A 37 -23.84 12.98 2.39
C VAL A 37 -24.29 14.43 2.65
N PRO A 38 -23.36 15.42 2.69
CA PRO A 38 -23.70 16.82 2.91
C PRO A 38 -24.85 17.32 2.04
N SER A 39 -25.66 18.20 2.63
CA SER A 39 -26.80 18.83 1.94
C SER A 39 -26.36 19.55 0.67
N GLY A 40 -27.17 19.43 -0.39
CA GLY A 40 -26.88 19.99 -1.71
C GLY A 40 -26.11 19.06 -2.65
N LYS A 41 -25.63 17.90 -2.16
CA LYS A 41 -25.00 16.86 -2.98
C LYS A 41 -25.97 15.69 -3.24
N ARG A 42 -25.63 14.84 -4.20
CA ARG A 42 -26.36 13.57 -4.46
C ARG A 42 -25.50 12.37 -4.09
N LEU A 43 -26.13 11.23 -3.83
CA LEU A 43 -25.42 9.96 -3.60
C LEU A 43 -25.10 9.25 -4.92
N ILE A 44 -23.86 8.79 -5.04
CA ILE A 44 -23.40 7.83 -6.06
C ILE A 44 -23.09 6.53 -5.34
N LEU A 45 -23.66 5.41 -5.78
CA LEU A 45 -23.46 4.09 -5.20
C LEU A 45 -22.94 3.12 -6.26
N LYS A 46 -22.08 2.19 -5.82
CA LYS A 46 -21.59 1.06 -6.60
C LYS A 46 -21.66 -0.21 -5.77
N ILE A 47 -22.28 -1.24 -6.33
CA ILE A 47 -22.29 -2.57 -5.74
C ILE A 47 -21.05 -3.29 -6.27
N GLY A 48 -20.08 -3.52 -5.39
CA GLY A 48 -18.81 -4.17 -5.74
C GLY A 48 -18.92 -5.68 -5.81
N ASP A 49 -19.83 -6.26 -5.04
CA ASP A 49 -20.11 -7.69 -5.04
C ASP A 49 -21.56 -7.94 -4.63
N LEU A 50 -22.19 -8.92 -5.27
CA LEU A 50 -23.55 -9.34 -4.96
C LEU A 50 -23.66 -10.84 -5.21
N ASP A 51 -24.00 -11.59 -4.17
CA ASP A 51 -24.16 -13.02 -4.19
C ASP A 51 -25.17 -13.41 -3.10
N ILE A 52 -26.45 -13.24 -3.42
CA ILE A 52 -27.57 -13.51 -2.53
C ILE A 52 -28.35 -14.71 -3.07
N GLU A 53 -28.47 -15.77 -2.30
CA GLU A 53 -29.20 -16.99 -2.68
C GLU A 53 -30.72 -16.75 -2.66
N SER A 54 -31.25 -16.27 -3.79
CA SER A 54 -32.68 -16.22 -4.09
C SER A 54 -32.87 -16.16 -5.60
N GLN A 55 -33.82 -16.93 -6.15
CA GLN A 55 -34.06 -16.95 -7.60
C GLN A 55 -34.91 -15.76 -8.09
N LYS A 56 -35.88 -15.35 -7.27
CA LYS A 56 -36.86 -14.30 -7.59
C LYS A 56 -36.79 -13.10 -6.65
N CYS A 57 -35.78 -13.08 -5.78
CA CYS A 57 -35.59 -12.07 -4.74
C CYS A 57 -36.81 -11.98 -3.77
N GLU A 58 -37.54 -13.07 -3.60
CA GLU A 58 -38.74 -13.14 -2.74
C GLU A 58 -38.37 -13.34 -1.26
N SER A 59 -37.32 -14.14 -1.00
CA SER A 59 -36.90 -14.53 0.34
C SER A 59 -35.68 -13.79 0.84
N SER A 60 -34.76 -13.44 -0.06
CA SER A 60 -33.52 -12.73 0.27
C SER A 60 -33.22 -11.72 -0.82
N TYR A 61 -33.02 -10.46 -0.44
CA TYR A 61 -32.84 -9.37 -1.39
C TYR A 61 -32.18 -8.14 -0.78
N LEU A 62 -31.59 -7.32 -1.64
CA LEU A 62 -31.08 -5.99 -1.33
C LEU A 62 -31.92 -4.93 -2.06
N THR A 63 -32.35 -3.90 -1.33
CA THR A 63 -33.00 -2.71 -1.89
C THR A 63 -32.30 -1.44 -1.41
N ILE A 64 -32.38 -0.40 -2.23
CA ILE A 64 -31.82 0.92 -1.97
C ILE A 64 -32.95 1.91 -2.21
N GLN A 65 -33.41 2.56 -1.14
CA GLN A 65 -34.53 3.48 -1.19
C GLN A 65 -34.04 4.92 -0.98
N SER A 66 -34.32 5.79 -1.95
CA SER A 66 -34.18 7.24 -1.82
C SER A 66 -35.52 7.88 -1.39
N SER A 67 -35.59 9.22 -1.33
CA SER A 67 -36.85 9.93 -1.10
C SER A 67 -37.95 9.63 -2.14
N SER A 68 -37.56 9.29 -3.37
CA SER A 68 -38.46 9.25 -4.53
C SER A 68 -38.29 8.00 -5.38
N THR A 69 -37.17 7.29 -5.26
CA THR A 69 -36.87 6.10 -6.08
C THR A 69 -36.55 4.89 -5.21
N LEU A 70 -36.98 3.72 -5.69
CA LEU A 70 -36.60 2.43 -5.13
C LEU A 70 -35.77 1.68 -6.18
N HIS A 71 -34.56 1.28 -5.80
CA HIS A 71 -33.68 0.45 -6.61
C HIS A 71 -33.61 -0.96 -6.03
N GLY A 72 -33.72 -1.96 -6.90
CA GLY A 72 -33.87 -3.38 -6.53
C GLY A 72 -35.30 -3.88 -6.70
N PRO A 73 -35.65 -5.05 -6.14
CA PRO A 73 -34.79 -5.91 -5.33
C PRO A 73 -33.65 -6.54 -6.14
N TYR A 74 -32.46 -6.60 -5.55
CA TYR A 74 -31.30 -7.27 -6.11
C TYR A 74 -31.05 -8.58 -5.38
N CYS A 75 -30.82 -9.65 -6.14
CA CYS A 75 -30.40 -10.95 -5.63
C CYS A 75 -29.66 -11.75 -6.72
N GLY A 76 -29.21 -12.96 -6.38
CA GLY A 76 -28.42 -13.83 -7.25
C GLY A 76 -26.96 -13.39 -7.36
N ASN A 77 -26.22 -14.06 -8.24
CA ASN A 77 -24.82 -13.80 -8.54
C ASN A 77 -24.54 -13.51 -10.04
N VAL A 78 -25.57 -13.62 -10.90
CA VAL A 78 -25.49 -13.35 -12.36
C VAL A 78 -26.40 -12.19 -12.78
N MET A 79 -27.18 -11.62 -11.86
CA MET A 79 -28.10 -10.54 -12.21
C MET A 79 -27.32 -9.28 -12.64
N PRO A 80 -27.75 -8.58 -13.70
CA PRO A 80 -27.08 -7.36 -14.14
C PRO A 80 -27.33 -6.25 -13.12
N VAL A 81 -26.42 -6.13 -12.16
CA VAL A 81 -26.39 -5.02 -11.23
C VAL A 81 -25.91 -3.78 -12.01
N PRO A 82 -26.58 -2.63 -11.90
CA PRO A 82 -26.09 -1.40 -12.51
C PRO A 82 -24.67 -1.12 -12.04
N LYS A 83 -23.77 -0.80 -12.99
CA LYS A 83 -22.38 -0.43 -12.67
C LYS A 83 -22.29 0.77 -11.74
N GLU A 84 -23.31 1.62 -11.77
CA GLU A 84 -23.42 2.84 -10.99
C GLU A 84 -24.89 3.19 -10.79
N ILE A 85 -25.23 3.60 -9.56
CA ILE A 85 -26.56 4.05 -9.18
C ILE A 85 -26.41 5.48 -8.65
N ILE A 86 -26.99 6.44 -9.36
CA ILE A 86 -26.99 7.85 -8.97
C ILE A 86 -28.37 8.18 -8.42
N LEU A 87 -28.44 8.55 -7.14
CA LEU A 87 -29.69 8.92 -6.50
C LEU A 87 -30.00 10.40 -6.71
N ASP A 88 -31.25 10.76 -6.51
CA ASP A 88 -31.79 12.11 -6.61
C ASP A 88 -31.75 12.88 -5.27
N SER A 89 -31.30 12.24 -4.19
CA SER A 89 -31.22 12.80 -2.85
C SER A 89 -29.84 12.63 -2.22
N ASN A 90 -29.59 13.36 -1.14
CA ASN A 90 -28.37 13.27 -0.34
C ASN A 90 -28.44 12.18 0.74
N GLU A 91 -29.51 11.38 0.76
CA GLU A 91 -29.80 10.39 1.78
C GLU A 91 -30.48 9.17 1.16
N ALA A 92 -30.14 7.98 1.66
CA ALA A 92 -30.78 6.74 1.22
C ALA A 92 -30.82 5.71 2.35
N THR A 93 -31.79 4.81 2.29
CA THR A 93 -31.89 3.64 3.16
C THR A 93 -31.47 2.40 2.38
N ILE A 94 -30.44 1.72 2.88
CA ILE A 94 -29.98 0.42 2.39
C ILE A 94 -30.69 -0.64 3.21
N HIS A 95 -31.43 -1.53 2.56
CA HIS A 95 -32.21 -2.56 3.22
C HIS A 95 -31.87 -3.93 2.62
N PHE A 96 -31.30 -4.81 3.42
CA PHE A 96 -30.98 -6.19 3.06
C PHE A 96 -31.71 -7.15 4.00
N GLU A 97 -32.51 -8.03 3.43
CA GLU A 97 -33.26 -9.07 4.14
C GLU A 97 -32.80 -10.44 3.67
N SER A 98 -32.62 -11.38 4.60
CA SER A 98 -32.29 -12.78 4.31
C SER A 98 -33.34 -13.73 4.84
N GLY A 99 -33.75 -14.68 4.01
CA GLY A 99 -34.55 -15.84 4.39
C GLY A 99 -33.67 -17.06 4.67
N SER A 100 -34.21 -18.26 4.39
CA SER A 100 -33.45 -19.51 4.45
C SER A 100 -32.56 -19.68 3.22
N HIS A 101 -31.28 -19.96 3.44
CA HIS A 101 -30.28 -20.26 2.41
C HIS A 101 -29.16 -21.16 2.99
N VAL A 102 -28.29 -21.66 2.12
CA VAL A 102 -27.12 -22.48 2.50
C VAL A 102 -25.79 -21.88 2.02
N SER A 103 -25.84 -20.91 1.11
CA SER A 103 -24.71 -20.29 0.43
C SER A 103 -24.99 -18.81 0.10
N GLY A 104 -24.00 -18.16 -0.50
CA GLY A 104 -24.08 -16.76 -0.91
C GLY A 104 -23.23 -15.86 -0.02
N ARG A 105 -22.31 -15.11 -0.63
CA ARG A 105 -21.38 -14.22 0.08
C ARG A 105 -22.05 -12.94 0.60
N GLY A 106 -23.23 -12.61 0.08
CA GLY A 106 -24.03 -11.45 0.46
C GLY A 106 -23.75 -10.25 -0.43
N PHE A 107 -23.53 -9.06 0.14
CA PHE A 107 -23.27 -7.85 -0.65
C PHE A 107 -22.10 -7.03 -0.12
N LEU A 108 -21.46 -6.30 -1.04
CA LEU A 108 -20.53 -5.21 -0.74
C LEU A 108 -20.94 -3.98 -1.56
N LEU A 109 -21.20 -2.89 -0.86
CA LEU A 109 -21.62 -1.62 -1.44
C LEU A 109 -20.68 -0.51 -1.03
N SER A 110 -20.32 0.34 -1.97
CA SER A 110 -19.57 1.58 -1.73
C SER A 110 -20.41 2.77 -2.19
N TYR A 111 -20.34 3.87 -1.46
CA TYR A 111 -21.01 5.13 -1.83
C TYR A 111 -20.08 6.33 -1.68
N ALA A 112 -20.38 7.39 -2.43
CA ALA A 112 -19.77 8.70 -2.27
C ALA A 112 -20.73 9.82 -2.67
N SER A 113 -20.38 11.05 -2.33
CA SER A 113 -21.09 12.24 -2.81
C SER A 113 -20.85 12.48 -4.30
N SER A 114 -21.74 13.25 -4.93
CA SER A 114 -21.68 13.60 -6.34
C SER A 114 -20.44 14.38 -6.78
N ASP A 115 -19.64 14.86 -5.83
CA ASP A 115 -18.35 15.50 -6.11
C ASP A 115 -17.26 14.49 -6.51
N HIS A 116 -17.54 13.19 -6.34
CA HIS A 116 -16.62 12.09 -6.62
C HIS A 116 -17.20 11.12 -7.67
N PRO A 117 -17.39 11.57 -8.93
CA PRO A 117 -18.01 10.77 -10.00
C PRO A 117 -17.16 9.57 -10.43
N ASP A 118 -15.88 9.55 -10.07
CA ASP A 118 -14.93 8.48 -10.35
C ASP A 118 -14.76 7.50 -9.19
N LEU A 119 -15.80 7.38 -8.35
CA LEU A 119 -15.93 6.38 -7.29
C LEU A 119 -15.62 4.97 -7.82
N ILE A 120 -14.82 4.24 -7.06
CA ILE A 120 -14.57 2.81 -7.24
C ILE A 120 -14.98 2.03 -5.99
N THR A 121 -15.12 0.71 -6.11
CA THR A 121 -15.38 -0.16 -4.95
C THR A 121 -14.07 -0.63 -4.34
N CYS A 122 -14.11 -1.13 -3.10
CA CYS A 122 -12.92 -1.68 -2.45
C CYS A 122 -12.33 -2.92 -3.15
N LEU A 123 -13.05 -3.52 -4.12
CA LEU A 123 -12.62 -4.71 -4.87
C LEU A 123 -11.94 -4.40 -6.20
N GLU A 124 -11.87 -3.12 -6.59
CA GLU A 124 -11.28 -2.71 -7.85
C GLU A 124 -9.76 -2.90 -7.85
N ARG A 125 -9.23 -3.47 -8.94
CA ARG A 125 -7.81 -3.82 -9.12
C ARG A 125 -7.20 -3.00 -10.25
N ALA A 126 -5.87 -2.87 -10.27
CA ALA A 126 -5.20 -2.07 -11.29
C ALA A 126 -5.34 -2.68 -12.70
N ASN A 127 -5.34 -4.02 -12.81
CA ASN A 127 -5.53 -4.73 -14.07
C ASN A 127 -6.90 -4.53 -14.73
N HIS A 128 -7.90 -3.97 -14.02
CA HIS A 128 -9.18 -3.56 -14.60
C HIS A 128 -9.07 -2.28 -15.46
N TYR A 129 -7.93 -1.58 -15.40
CA TYR A 129 -7.70 -0.33 -16.12
C TYR A 129 -6.67 -0.51 -17.22
N THR A 130 -6.95 0.05 -18.39
CA THR A 130 -6.06 0.02 -19.56
C THR A 130 -5.17 1.25 -19.69
N LYS A 131 -5.59 2.38 -19.11
CA LYS A 131 -4.84 3.64 -19.13
C LYS A 131 -3.58 3.51 -18.28
N THR A 132 -2.47 4.08 -18.76
CA THR A 132 -1.21 4.14 -18.02
C THR A 132 -1.30 5.03 -16.80
N GLU A 133 -1.99 6.16 -16.91
CA GLU A 133 -2.21 7.09 -15.81
C GLU A 133 -3.70 7.38 -15.65
N TYR A 134 -4.17 7.33 -14.42
CA TYR A 134 -5.56 7.62 -14.10
C TYR A 134 -5.72 8.02 -12.63
N SER A 135 -6.84 8.66 -12.33
CA SER A 135 -7.26 8.99 -10.97
C SER A 135 -8.62 8.38 -10.67
N ARG A 136 -8.80 7.92 -9.42
CA ARG A 136 -10.05 7.33 -8.92
C ARG A 136 -10.30 7.79 -7.50
N TYR A 137 -11.56 7.75 -7.09
CA TYR A 137 -11.95 8.01 -5.71
C TYR A 137 -12.21 6.72 -4.95
N CYS A 138 -11.41 6.48 -3.91
CA CYS A 138 -11.59 5.36 -3.00
C CYS A 138 -12.56 5.73 -1.86
N PRO A 139 -13.57 4.91 -1.57
CA PRO A 139 -14.47 5.13 -0.45
C PRO A 139 -13.76 4.86 0.88
N ALA A 140 -14.35 5.34 1.98
CA ALA A 140 -13.91 4.95 3.32
C ALA A 140 -14.20 3.47 3.59
N GLY A 141 -13.35 2.83 4.42
CA GLY A 141 -13.55 1.47 4.92
C GLY A 141 -13.15 0.34 3.99
N CYS A 142 -12.07 0.49 3.23
CA CYS A 142 -11.53 -0.58 2.38
C CYS A 142 -10.46 -1.44 3.06
N ARG A 143 -9.98 -1.06 4.26
CA ARG A 143 -8.90 -1.79 4.95
C ARG A 143 -9.27 -3.23 5.27
N ASP A 144 -10.45 -3.42 5.86
CA ASP A 144 -10.87 -4.70 6.41
C ASP A 144 -11.74 -5.50 5.42
N ILE A 145 -11.91 -5.00 4.18
CA ILE A 145 -12.53 -5.74 3.08
C ILE A 145 -11.58 -6.83 2.59
N ALA A 146 -12.11 -8.04 2.40
CA ALA A 146 -11.32 -9.19 1.96
C ALA A 146 -10.64 -8.97 0.60
N GLY A 147 -9.45 -9.57 0.47
CA GLY A 147 -8.63 -9.51 -0.72
C GLY A 147 -7.22 -9.04 -0.42
N ASP A 148 -6.28 -9.61 -1.17
CA ASP A 148 -4.86 -9.47 -0.88
C ASP A 148 -4.21 -8.40 -1.75
N ILE A 149 -3.13 -7.85 -1.21
CA ILE A 149 -2.23 -6.95 -1.94
C ILE A 149 -0.82 -7.54 -1.88
N SER A 150 -0.04 -7.28 -2.93
CA SER A 150 1.36 -7.68 -2.99
C SER A 150 2.25 -6.54 -3.43
N GLY A 151 3.36 -6.35 -2.74
CA GLY A 151 4.30 -5.25 -2.96
C GLY A 151 4.18 -4.11 -1.94
N ASN A 152 4.88 -3.02 -2.20
CA ASN A 152 5.04 -1.93 -1.24
C ASN A 152 5.17 -0.58 -1.94
N ILE A 153 5.20 0.51 -1.18
CA ILE A 153 5.25 1.88 -1.74
C ILE A 153 6.60 2.23 -2.39
N GLY A 154 7.68 1.51 -2.08
CA GLY A 154 9.01 1.74 -2.68
C GLY A 154 9.11 1.17 -4.10
N GLU A 155 8.72 -0.09 -4.27
CA GLU A 155 8.79 -0.82 -5.53
C GLU A 155 7.44 -0.95 -6.26
N GLY A 156 6.38 -0.37 -5.72
CA GLY A 156 5.03 -0.49 -6.28
C GLY A 156 4.35 -1.82 -5.94
N TYR A 157 3.12 -1.91 -6.41
CA TYR A 157 2.21 -3.03 -6.13
C TYR A 157 1.96 -3.83 -7.39
N ARG A 158 1.77 -5.14 -7.23
CA ARG A 158 1.36 -6.05 -8.31
C ARG A 158 0.00 -5.61 -8.85
N ASP A 159 -0.18 -5.61 -10.16
CA ASP A 159 -1.40 -5.15 -10.85
C ASP A 159 -2.70 -5.86 -10.44
N THR A 160 -2.61 -7.06 -9.89
CA THR A 160 -3.75 -7.79 -9.31
C THR A 160 -4.13 -7.34 -7.90
N SER A 161 -3.38 -6.43 -7.28
CA SER A 161 -3.69 -5.94 -5.92
C SER A 161 -4.90 -5.01 -5.93
N LEU A 162 -5.66 -5.03 -4.83
CA LEU A 162 -6.77 -4.10 -4.60
C LEU A 162 -6.28 -2.64 -4.48
N LEU A 163 -6.79 -1.74 -5.32
CA LEU A 163 -6.31 -0.36 -5.43
C LEU A 163 -6.45 0.42 -4.12
N CYS A 164 -7.65 0.44 -3.53
CA CYS A 164 -7.90 1.22 -2.32
C CYS A 164 -7.19 0.66 -1.10
N LYS A 165 -7.10 -0.67 -0.98
CA LYS A 165 -6.33 -1.33 0.09
C LYS A 165 -4.83 -1.04 -0.05
N SER A 166 -4.27 -1.09 -1.26
CA SER A 166 -2.89 -0.69 -1.54
C SER A 166 -2.67 0.80 -1.26
N ALA A 167 -3.65 1.67 -1.47
CA ALA A 167 -3.54 3.10 -1.18
C ALA A 167 -3.49 3.40 0.32
N ILE A 168 -4.25 2.65 1.13
CA ILE A 168 -4.19 2.69 2.60
C ILE A 168 -2.83 2.15 3.07
N HIS A 169 -2.40 0.99 2.54
CA HIS A 169 -1.09 0.42 2.86
C HIS A 169 0.06 1.41 2.53
N ALA A 170 0.01 2.07 1.36
CA ALA A 170 0.97 3.11 0.98
C ALA A 170 0.90 4.37 1.88
N GLY A 171 -0.21 4.55 2.58
CA GLY A 171 -0.56 5.74 3.34
C GLY A 171 -0.72 6.98 2.46
N VAL A 172 -1.33 6.77 1.30
CA VAL A 172 -1.81 7.83 0.39
C VAL A 172 -3.15 8.37 0.89
N ILE A 173 -4.00 7.48 1.38
CA ILE A 173 -5.31 7.81 1.97
C ILE A 173 -5.43 7.17 3.36
N ALA A 174 -6.30 7.72 4.20
CA ALA A 174 -6.70 7.11 5.45
C ALA A 174 -7.97 6.28 5.23
N ASP A 175 -8.01 5.06 5.78
CA ASP A 175 -9.17 4.17 5.62
C ASP A 175 -10.48 4.81 6.12
N GLU A 176 -10.40 5.55 7.22
CA GLU A 176 -11.53 6.24 7.86
C GLU A 176 -12.16 7.33 6.98
N LEU A 177 -11.41 7.88 6.01
CA LEU A 177 -11.84 8.97 5.14
C LEU A 177 -12.11 8.53 3.70
N GLY A 178 -11.35 7.54 3.20
CA GLY A 178 -11.18 7.35 1.77
C GLY A 178 -10.34 8.47 1.15
N GLY A 179 -10.53 8.69 -0.15
CA GLY A 179 -9.96 9.84 -0.86
C GLY A 179 -9.54 9.56 -2.30
N GLN A 180 -9.11 10.63 -2.97
CA GLN A 180 -8.62 10.58 -4.33
C GLN A 180 -7.24 9.91 -4.42
N ILE A 181 -7.09 8.96 -5.33
CA ILE A 181 -5.82 8.31 -5.64
C ILE A 181 -5.42 8.61 -7.09
N SER A 182 -4.12 8.77 -7.32
CA SER A 182 -3.54 8.92 -8.66
C SER A 182 -2.55 7.79 -8.89
N VAL A 183 -2.77 7.02 -9.95
CA VAL A 183 -2.10 5.76 -10.20
C VAL A 183 -1.37 5.81 -11.54
N THR A 184 -0.14 5.34 -11.55
CA THR A 184 0.67 5.16 -12.76
C THR A 184 1.03 3.69 -12.90
N GLN A 185 0.62 3.06 -14.00
CA GLN A 185 1.02 1.72 -14.38
C GLN A 185 2.42 1.73 -14.99
N GLN A 186 3.24 0.76 -14.59
CA GLN A 186 4.60 0.57 -15.07
C GLN A 186 4.85 -0.90 -15.38
N LYS A 187 5.97 -1.20 -16.05
CA LYS A 187 6.43 -2.58 -16.23
C LYS A 187 6.63 -3.24 -14.88
N GLY A 188 6.10 -4.45 -14.72
CA GLY A 188 6.23 -5.21 -13.49
C GLY A 188 7.65 -5.72 -13.24
N ILE A 189 7.83 -6.28 -12.03
CA ILE A 189 9.10 -6.80 -11.53
C ILE A 189 8.97 -8.30 -11.22
N SER A 190 10.11 -8.99 -11.07
CA SER A 190 10.17 -10.45 -10.87
C SER A 190 9.66 -10.92 -9.51
N ARG A 191 9.81 -10.07 -8.49
CA ARG A 191 9.39 -10.34 -7.12
C ARG A 191 8.90 -9.04 -6.51
N TYR A 192 7.75 -9.08 -5.84
CA TYR A 192 7.22 -7.98 -5.06
C TYR A 192 7.45 -8.29 -3.59
N GLU A 193 8.14 -7.41 -2.88
CA GLU A 193 8.33 -7.57 -1.44
C GLU A 193 7.12 -7.02 -0.66
N GLY A 194 6.52 -7.89 0.15
CA GLY A 194 5.45 -7.56 1.09
C GLY A 194 5.96 -6.83 2.33
N GLY A 195 5.05 -6.54 3.24
CA GLY A 195 5.35 -5.87 4.50
C GLY A 195 4.09 -5.40 5.19
N VAL A 196 4.22 -4.88 6.41
CA VAL A 196 3.08 -4.33 7.15
C VAL A 196 3.19 -2.80 7.18
N ALA A 197 2.15 -2.13 6.68
CA ALA A 197 2.08 -0.68 6.71
C ALA A 197 0.67 -0.18 7.00
N ASN A 198 0.55 0.82 7.87
CA ASN A 198 -0.72 1.47 8.22
C ASN A 198 -1.79 0.47 8.74
N GLY A 199 -1.35 -0.57 9.45
CA GLY A 199 -2.21 -1.66 9.93
C GLY A 199 -2.69 -2.61 8.84
N VAL A 200 -2.13 -2.54 7.63
CA VAL A 200 -2.46 -3.41 6.50
C VAL A 200 -1.28 -4.32 6.21
N PRO A 201 -1.47 -5.65 6.16
CA PRO A 201 -0.45 -6.56 5.66
C PRO A 201 -0.46 -6.59 4.12
N SER A 202 0.73 -6.67 3.54
CA SER A 202 0.99 -6.94 2.13
C SER A 202 1.86 -8.17 2.00
N HIS A 203 1.58 -9.02 1.03
CA HIS A 203 2.27 -10.28 0.82
C HIS A 203 3.38 -10.18 -0.22
N ASP A 204 4.31 -11.12 -0.18
CA ASP A 204 5.25 -11.31 -1.27
C ASP A 204 4.49 -11.77 -2.53
N GLY A 205 4.81 -11.14 -3.66
CA GLY A 205 4.21 -11.44 -4.95
C GLY A 205 5.21 -11.99 -5.94
N SER A 206 4.76 -12.89 -6.80
CA SER A 206 5.52 -13.38 -7.96
C SER A 206 5.47 -12.38 -9.12
N LEU A 207 6.25 -12.68 -10.18
CA LEU A 207 6.29 -11.94 -11.44
C LEU A 207 4.89 -11.51 -11.92
N SER A 208 4.81 -10.27 -12.38
CA SER A 208 3.67 -9.77 -13.16
C SER A 208 4.19 -8.91 -14.31
N ASP A 209 3.45 -8.85 -15.41
CA ASP A 209 3.75 -7.99 -16.56
C ASP A 209 3.65 -6.50 -16.21
N LYS A 210 2.77 -6.18 -15.25
CA LYS A 210 2.49 -4.81 -14.82
C LYS A 210 2.58 -4.67 -13.30
N ARG A 211 3.01 -3.48 -12.89
CA ARG A 211 2.86 -2.96 -11.53
C ARG A 211 2.20 -1.60 -11.56
N PHE A 212 1.71 -1.15 -10.44
CA PHE A 212 1.24 0.22 -10.29
C PHE A 212 1.92 0.90 -9.10
N ILE A 213 2.11 2.21 -9.25
CA ILE A 213 2.61 3.10 -8.20
C ILE A 213 1.63 4.24 -7.98
N PHE A 214 1.64 4.79 -6.77
CA PHE A 214 0.89 6.00 -6.48
C PHE A 214 1.75 7.22 -6.77
N THR A 215 1.18 8.20 -7.48
CA THR A 215 1.85 9.48 -7.70
C THR A 215 1.88 10.26 -6.38
N SER A 216 3.07 10.64 -5.93
CA SER A 216 3.27 11.37 -4.67
C SER A 216 4.12 12.62 -4.93
N ASN A 217 3.91 13.66 -4.11
CA ASN A 217 4.66 14.92 -4.15
C ASN A 217 6.14 14.81 -3.72
N GLY A 218 6.67 13.58 -3.60
CA GLY A 218 8.06 13.31 -3.23
C GLY A 218 8.38 13.51 -1.74
N CYS A 219 7.42 13.94 -0.90
CA CYS A 219 7.63 14.15 0.54
C CYS A 219 7.47 12.85 1.34
N ASN A 220 8.15 11.79 0.91
CA ASN A 220 8.07 10.47 1.52
C ASN A 220 9.43 9.76 1.56
N LYS A 221 10.51 10.55 1.63
CA LYS A 221 11.89 10.05 1.70
C LYS A 221 12.31 9.91 3.16
N SER A 222 13.21 8.97 3.42
CA SER A 222 13.89 8.83 4.71
C SER A 222 14.64 10.12 5.04
N LEU A 223 14.39 10.70 6.22
CA LEU A 223 15.04 11.93 6.65
C LEU A 223 16.51 11.70 7.02
N SER A 224 16.86 10.50 7.51
CA SER A 224 18.24 10.18 7.89
C SER A 224 19.22 10.13 6.72
N LEU A 225 18.71 9.93 5.50
CA LEU A 225 19.49 9.88 4.26
C LEU A 225 19.79 11.27 3.70
N GLU A 226 19.24 12.33 4.27
CA GLU A 226 19.50 13.71 3.85
C GLU A 226 20.93 14.12 4.27
N GLU A 227 21.68 14.73 3.35
CA GLU A 227 23.07 15.14 3.61
C GLU A 227 23.17 16.06 4.84
N GLY A 228 24.06 15.69 5.78
CA GLY A 228 24.29 16.43 7.02
C GLY A 228 23.14 16.36 8.04
N PHE A 229 22.11 15.53 7.83
CA PHE A 229 21.01 15.37 8.78
C PHE A 229 21.46 14.72 10.09
N LEU A 230 22.22 13.62 10.02
CA LEU A 230 22.66 12.90 11.22
C LEU A 230 23.60 13.72 12.10
N SER A 231 24.35 14.68 11.53
CA SER A 231 25.18 15.61 12.31
C SER A 231 24.37 16.71 13.02
N LYS A 232 23.16 17.01 12.54
CA LYS A 232 22.30 18.07 13.09
C LYS A 232 21.19 17.51 13.98
N SER A 233 20.77 16.28 13.73
CA SER A 233 19.75 15.61 14.52
C SER A 233 20.34 15.06 15.81
N GLN A 234 19.54 15.11 16.86
CA GLN A 234 19.92 14.57 18.18
C GLN A 234 18.81 13.65 18.65
N VAL A 235 19.20 12.49 19.17
CA VAL A 235 18.26 11.52 19.74
C VAL A 235 18.53 11.40 21.22
N THR A 236 17.50 11.58 22.02
CA THR A 236 17.53 11.48 23.48
C THR A 236 16.40 10.58 23.94
N ALA A 237 16.51 10.00 25.13
CA ALA A 237 15.49 9.13 25.68
C ALA A 237 15.27 9.40 27.16
N SER A 238 14.17 8.91 27.69
CA SER A 238 13.88 8.89 29.13
C SER A 238 14.93 8.11 29.93
N SER A 239 15.34 6.96 29.40
CA SER A 239 16.34 6.07 29.98
C SER A 239 16.90 5.16 28.88
N TYR A 240 17.98 4.43 29.17
CA TYR A 240 18.48 3.40 28.27
C TYR A 240 19.05 2.21 29.07
N TRP A 241 19.00 1.03 28.47
CA TRP A 241 19.43 -0.21 29.08
C TRP A 241 20.89 -0.52 28.75
N GLU A 242 21.60 -1.06 29.74
CA GLU A 242 22.97 -1.53 29.63
C GLU A 242 23.04 -2.97 30.16
N GLU A 243 23.76 -3.83 29.44
CA GLU A 243 23.98 -5.22 29.84
C GLU A 243 25.44 -5.60 29.65
N THR A 244 26.01 -6.27 30.64
CA THR A 244 27.36 -6.82 30.54
C THR A 244 27.24 -8.32 30.34
N ASN A 245 27.81 -8.87 29.27
CA ASN A 245 27.82 -10.31 29.05
C ASN A 245 28.80 -11.02 30.01
N GLU A 246 28.78 -12.36 29.99
CA GLU A 246 29.66 -13.21 30.81
C GLU A 246 31.17 -12.97 30.54
N PHE A 247 31.51 -12.38 29.40
CA PHE A 247 32.88 -12.02 29.02
C PHE A 247 33.27 -10.58 29.40
N GLY A 248 32.41 -9.85 30.14
CA GLY A 248 32.67 -8.47 30.55
C GLY A 248 32.47 -7.42 29.46
N GLN A 249 31.95 -7.78 28.28
CA GLN A 249 31.58 -6.81 27.24
C GLN A 249 30.27 -6.13 27.58
N LEU A 250 30.30 -4.80 27.53
CA LEU A 250 29.15 -3.93 27.74
C LEU A 250 28.38 -3.72 26.43
N PHE A 251 27.09 -4.05 26.43
CA PHE A 251 26.13 -3.76 25.37
C PHE A 251 25.25 -2.59 25.82
N GLN A 252 25.43 -1.44 25.17
CA GLN A 252 24.65 -0.23 25.45
C GLN A 252 23.54 -0.08 24.40
N TRP A 253 22.29 0.00 24.87
CA TRP A 253 21.10 0.21 24.05
C TRP A 253 20.75 1.69 23.97
N SER A 254 21.75 2.51 23.61
CA SER A 254 21.71 3.96 23.70
C SER A 254 20.83 4.61 22.61
N PRO A 255 20.24 5.78 22.88
CA PRO A 255 19.33 6.45 21.95
C PRO A 255 19.99 6.93 20.64
N ASP A 256 21.30 7.22 20.64
CA ASP A 256 22.02 7.67 19.44
C ASP A 256 22.12 6.59 18.33
N LYS A 257 21.90 5.32 18.68
CA LYS A 257 21.88 4.18 17.76
C LYS A 257 20.47 3.80 17.28
N ALA A 258 19.43 4.54 17.69
CA ALA A 258 18.04 4.25 17.36
C ALA A 258 17.70 4.45 15.87
N TRP A 259 18.53 5.16 15.10
CA TRP A 259 18.32 5.33 13.65
C TRP A 259 18.62 4.03 12.89
N LEU A 260 17.75 3.67 11.95
CA LEU A 260 17.91 2.46 11.14
C LEU A 260 19.26 2.44 10.39
N GLN A 261 19.70 3.59 9.89
CA GLN A 261 20.95 3.73 9.12
C GLN A 261 22.22 3.71 10.00
N VAL A 262 22.08 3.86 11.31
CA VAL A 262 23.22 3.87 12.24
C VAL A 262 23.52 2.44 12.69
N PRO A 263 24.73 1.90 12.44
CA PRO A 263 25.12 0.60 12.95
C PRO A 263 25.14 0.58 14.48
N GLY A 264 24.66 -0.50 15.08
CA GLY A 264 24.51 -0.63 16.52
C GLY A 264 23.14 -1.17 16.91
N LEU A 265 22.97 -1.43 18.21
CA LEU A 265 21.75 -1.96 18.79
C LEU A 265 20.58 -0.98 18.66
N ALA A 266 19.37 -1.51 18.73
CA ALA A 266 18.19 -0.67 18.92
C ALA A 266 18.32 0.14 20.24
N TRP A 267 17.59 1.24 20.36
CA TRP A 267 17.40 1.82 21.69
C TRP A 267 16.50 0.90 22.50
N ALA A 268 16.83 0.69 23.77
CA ALA A 268 15.95 0.02 24.71
C ALA A 268 15.92 0.78 26.03
N SER A 269 14.73 0.99 26.59
CA SER A 269 14.58 1.72 27.87
C SER A 269 15.08 0.88 29.04
N ASN A 270 15.53 1.55 30.11
CA ASN A 270 15.93 0.87 31.34
C ASN A 270 14.72 0.28 32.08
N HIS A 271 13.62 1.03 32.09
CA HIS A 271 12.36 0.65 32.72
C HIS A 271 11.28 0.33 31.68
N SER A 272 10.44 -0.66 31.96
CA SER A 272 9.28 -0.99 31.13
C SER A 272 8.05 -0.27 31.66
N SER A 273 7.91 1.02 31.34
CA SER A 273 6.79 1.86 31.77
C SER A 273 6.16 2.62 30.60
N ASN A 274 4.88 2.98 30.70
CA ASN A 274 4.21 3.84 29.71
C ASN A 274 4.63 5.33 29.80
N ARG A 275 5.63 5.65 30.63
CA ARG A 275 6.22 6.98 30.76
C ARG A 275 7.55 7.12 30.01
N GLU A 276 8.05 6.01 29.46
CA GLU A 276 9.26 6.05 28.64
C GLU A 276 9.01 6.74 27.32
N TRP A 277 10.06 7.37 26.79
CA TRP A 277 9.97 8.07 25.52
C TRP A 277 11.33 8.11 24.81
N LEU A 278 11.25 8.22 23.48
CA LEU A 278 12.38 8.49 22.60
C LEU A 278 12.10 9.81 21.87
N GLU A 279 12.92 10.83 22.11
CA GLU A 279 12.79 12.17 21.55
C GLU A 279 13.86 12.42 20.50
N ILE A 280 13.42 13.00 19.39
CA ILE A 280 14.26 13.32 18.24
C ILE A 280 14.14 14.81 17.98
N ASP A 281 15.27 15.53 18.09
CA ASP A 281 15.43 16.86 17.52
C ASP A 281 15.86 16.71 16.05
N LEU A 282 15.04 17.19 15.12
CA LEU A 282 15.32 17.18 13.69
C LEU A 282 16.31 18.28 13.25
N GLY A 283 16.78 19.11 14.18
CA GLY A 283 17.64 20.27 13.96
C GLY A 283 16.89 21.49 13.41
N GLU A 284 15.91 21.25 12.53
CA GLU A 284 15.05 22.27 11.94
C GLU A 284 13.59 21.81 11.86
N LYS A 285 12.69 22.74 11.55
CA LYS A 285 11.28 22.43 11.35
C LYS A 285 11.09 21.68 10.04
N LYS A 286 10.60 20.44 10.10
CA LYS A 286 10.35 19.58 8.92
C LYS A 286 8.89 19.17 8.82
N ARG A 287 8.50 18.71 7.63
CA ARG A 287 7.21 18.04 7.39
C ARG A 287 7.46 16.54 7.45
N ILE A 288 6.81 15.86 8.39
CA ILE A 288 6.99 14.44 8.70
C ILE A 288 5.73 13.73 8.27
N THR A 289 5.88 12.78 7.34
CA THR A 289 4.78 12.06 6.69
C THR A 289 4.66 10.61 7.16
N GLY A 290 5.65 10.09 7.87
CA GLY A 290 5.55 8.76 8.48
C GLY A 290 6.75 8.37 9.32
N ILE A 291 6.68 7.16 9.84
CA ILE A 291 7.69 6.49 10.65
C ILE A 291 7.76 5.02 10.24
N LYS A 292 8.97 4.45 10.20
CA LYS A 292 9.21 3.02 10.15
C LYS A 292 9.82 2.58 11.48
N THR A 293 9.39 1.44 12.01
CA THR A 293 9.88 0.88 13.28
C THR A 293 10.25 -0.59 13.12
N THR A 294 11.28 -1.01 13.86
CA THR A 294 11.67 -2.40 14.07
C THR A 294 12.15 -2.58 15.52
N GLY A 295 12.26 -3.83 15.96
CA GLY A 295 12.69 -4.19 17.31
C GLY A 295 14.19 -4.48 17.41
N SER A 296 14.55 -5.35 18.35
CA SER A 296 15.92 -5.81 18.57
C SER A 296 16.47 -6.67 17.43
N GLY A 297 15.61 -7.37 16.70
CA GLY A 297 15.97 -8.40 15.72
C GLY A 297 16.73 -7.87 14.50
N SER A 298 16.60 -6.58 14.20
CA SER A 298 17.47 -5.91 13.22
C SER A 298 18.96 -5.90 13.62
N THR A 299 19.28 -6.20 14.88
CA THR A 299 20.62 -5.99 15.46
C THR A 299 21.11 -7.19 16.26
N MET A 300 20.21 -7.86 16.98
CA MET A 300 20.49 -9.01 17.85
C MET A 300 19.30 -9.96 17.86
N LEU A 301 19.54 -11.20 17.44
CA LEU A 301 18.49 -12.23 17.28
C LEU A 301 18.12 -12.93 18.61
N ASN A 302 18.97 -12.83 19.63
CA ASN A 302 18.75 -13.45 20.94
C ASN A 302 17.74 -12.69 21.81
N PHE A 303 17.55 -11.39 21.56
CA PHE A 303 16.56 -10.60 22.27
C PHE A 303 15.27 -10.50 21.47
N ASN A 304 14.15 -10.74 22.15
CA ASN A 304 12.82 -10.64 21.56
C ASN A 304 12.11 -9.36 22.03
N PHE A 305 12.77 -8.21 21.86
CA PHE A 305 12.28 -6.91 22.34
C PHE A 305 11.73 -6.09 21.19
N TYR A 306 10.50 -5.62 21.32
CA TYR A 306 9.87 -4.76 20.32
C TYR A 306 8.65 -4.04 20.90
N VAL A 307 8.37 -2.85 20.35
CA VAL A 307 7.16 -2.09 20.67
C VAL A 307 6.00 -2.54 19.80
N LYS A 308 4.87 -2.89 20.43
CA LYS A 308 3.63 -3.35 19.78
C LYS A 308 2.71 -2.18 19.44
N THR A 309 2.61 -1.18 20.30
CA THR A 309 1.83 0.03 20.04
C THR A 309 2.50 1.27 20.62
N PHE A 310 2.31 2.42 19.98
CA PHE A 310 2.87 3.69 20.45
C PHE A 310 1.98 4.89 20.08
N THR A 311 2.18 6.00 20.78
CA THR A 311 1.61 7.31 20.43
C THR A 311 2.74 8.29 20.10
N MET A 312 2.37 9.42 19.50
CA MET A 312 3.32 10.44 19.03
C MET A 312 3.00 11.79 19.64
N ASN A 313 3.99 12.41 20.28
CA ASN A 313 3.96 13.81 20.66
C ASN A 313 4.91 14.62 19.77
N PHE A 314 4.56 15.87 19.49
CA PHE A 314 5.36 16.75 18.67
C PHE A 314 5.28 18.20 19.16
N ARG A 315 6.36 18.96 18.92
CA ARG A 315 6.40 20.40 19.20
C ARG A 315 7.37 21.13 18.27
N ASN A 316 7.19 22.44 18.21
CA ASN A 316 8.23 23.37 17.75
C ASN A 316 8.90 23.99 18.97
N ASN A 317 10.16 24.42 18.86
CA ASN A 317 10.98 25.14 19.88
C ASN A 317 10.29 25.34 21.25
N ASN A 318 9.83 26.56 21.57
CA ASN A 318 9.25 26.90 22.87
C ASN A 318 7.74 26.63 22.96
N SER A 319 7.18 25.81 22.07
CA SER A 319 5.75 25.47 22.11
C SER A 319 5.47 24.28 23.03
N LYS A 320 4.26 24.23 23.58
CA LYS A 320 3.78 23.07 24.35
C LYS A 320 3.74 21.82 23.46
N TRP A 321 4.03 20.67 24.05
CA TRP A 321 3.85 19.37 23.40
C TRP A 321 2.39 19.19 22.98
N ARG A 322 2.20 18.71 21.75
CA ARG A 322 0.91 18.33 21.19
C ARG A 322 0.93 16.84 20.91
N THR A 323 -0.15 16.16 21.25
CA THR A 323 -0.35 14.74 20.94
C THR A 323 -0.97 14.62 19.56
N TYR A 324 -0.51 13.64 18.79
CA TYR A 324 -1.09 13.30 17.50
C TYR A 324 -2.44 12.59 17.73
N LYS A 325 -3.48 13.09 17.08
CA LYS A 325 -4.86 12.65 17.28
C LYS A 325 -5.44 11.97 16.05
N GLY A 326 -6.50 11.20 16.26
CA GLY A 326 -7.31 10.65 15.19
C GLY A 326 -7.86 11.73 14.26
N ILE A 327 -8.22 11.35 13.03
CA ILE A 327 -8.81 12.29 12.07
C ILE A 327 -10.27 12.54 12.43
N LEU A 328 -10.99 11.46 12.77
CA LEU A 328 -12.41 11.50 13.11
C LEU A 328 -12.64 11.65 14.61
N SER A 329 -11.70 11.20 15.44
CA SER A 329 -11.79 11.33 16.89
C SER A 329 -10.81 12.38 17.40
N ASN A 330 -11.24 13.16 18.39
CA ASN A 330 -10.36 14.08 19.12
C ASN A 330 -9.48 13.34 20.16
N GLU A 331 -9.42 12.02 20.07
CA GLU A 331 -8.65 11.12 20.92
C GLU A 331 -7.24 10.94 20.35
N GLU A 332 -6.31 10.49 21.20
CA GLU A 332 -4.96 10.18 20.76
C GLU A 332 -4.96 9.02 19.75
N LYS A 333 -4.15 9.14 18.69
CA LYS A 333 -4.00 8.03 17.73
C LYS A 333 -2.97 7.06 18.27
N VAL A 334 -3.41 5.81 18.51
CA VAL A 334 -2.53 4.69 18.79
C VAL A 334 -2.11 4.05 17.46
N PHE A 335 -0.79 4.03 17.21
CA PHE A 335 -0.20 3.39 16.05
C PHE A 335 0.14 1.93 16.37
N GLN A 336 -0.10 1.05 15.39
CA GLN A 336 0.30 -0.35 15.47
C GLN A 336 1.77 -0.46 15.06
N GLY A 337 2.60 -0.96 15.98
CA GLY A 337 4.02 -1.22 15.80
C GLY A 337 4.27 -2.65 15.34
N ASN A 338 5.27 -3.29 15.93
CA ASN A 338 5.82 -4.55 15.47
C ASN A 338 5.15 -5.76 16.14
N SER A 339 5.07 -6.87 15.42
CA SER A 339 4.59 -8.17 15.92
C SER A 339 5.72 -9.16 16.22
N ASN A 340 6.94 -8.84 15.78
CA ASN A 340 8.15 -9.61 15.97
C ASN A 340 9.36 -8.65 15.97
N PRO A 341 10.56 -9.10 16.37
CA PRO A 341 11.68 -8.20 16.59
C PRO A 341 12.40 -7.77 15.31
N GLY A 342 12.18 -8.45 14.17
CA GLY A 342 12.93 -8.22 12.93
C GLY A 342 12.18 -7.40 11.88
N ASP A 343 10.89 -7.68 11.69
CA ASP A 343 10.12 -7.09 10.61
C ASP A 343 9.98 -5.58 10.77
N MET A 344 10.00 -4.89 9.64
CA MET A 344 9.84 -3.45 9.58
C MET A 344 8.37 -3.10 9.40
N VAL A 345 7.84 -2.27 10.29
CA VAL A 345 6.46 -1.78 10.21
C VAL A 345 6.46 -0.30 9.92
N ARG A 346 5.61 0.11 8.97
CA ARG A 346 5.48 1.51 8.56
C ARG A 346 4.15 2.10 9.01
N ASN A 347 4.16 3.34 9.50
CA ASN A 347 2.96 4.12 9.76
C ASN A 347 3.09 5.51 9.14
N ASN A 348 2.06 5.97 8.44
CA ASN A 348 1.97 7.30 7.86
C ASN A 348 1.16 8.22 8.80
N PHE A 349 1.52 9.50 8.77
CA PHE A 349 0.79 10.56 9.47
C PHE A 349 -0.12 11.26 8.47
N ILE A 350 -1.43 11.01 8.60
CA ILE A 350 -2.48 11.65 7.83
C ILE A 350 -3.38 12.39 8.84
N PRO A 351 -3.31 13.74 8.92
CA PRO A 351 -2.45 14.64 8.16
C PRO A 351 -0.96 14.61 8.61
N PRO A 352 -0.01 15.06 7.77
CA PRO A 352 1.41 15.12 8.13
C PRO A 352 1.71 16.00 9.35
N ILE A 353 2.69 15.60 10.16
CA ILE A 353 3.18 16.37 11.31
C ILE A 353 4.12 17.47 10.83
N VAL A 354 3.96 18.69 11.36
CA VAL A 354 4.84 19.82 11.08
C VAL A 354 5.50 20.26 12.38
N ALA A 355 6.73 19.80 12.61
CA ALA A 355 7.44 19.95 13.87
C ALA A 355 8.97 19.95 13.70
N ARG A 356 9.69 20.40 14.74
CA ARG A 356 11.12 20.17 14.89
C ARG A 356 11.42 19.01 15.84
N TYR A 357 10.66 18.91 16.92
CA TYR A 357 10.81 17.86 17.93
C TYR A 357 9.67 16.87 17.80
N VAL A 358 10.01 15.59 17.79
CA VAL A 358 9.04 14.50 17.90
C VAL A 358 9.44 13.55 19.02
N ARG A 359 8.43 12.98 19.65
CA ARG A 359 8.60 12.06 20.77
C ARG A 359 7.71 10.85 20.55
N ILE A 360 8.33 9.68 20.45
CA ILE A 360 7.67 8.39 20.38
C ILE A 360 7.41 7.94 21.82
N ILE A 361 6.18 7.57 22.14
CA ILE A 361 5.75 7.13 23.47
C ILE A 361 5.18 5.72 23.37
N PRO A 362 5.97 4.69 23.71
CA PRO A 362 5.52 3.30 23.72
C PRO A 362 4.34 3.09 24.68
N GLN A 363 3.32 2.37 24.20
CA GLN A 363 2.12 2.03 24.97
C GLN A 363 2.11 0.56 25.38
N THR A 364 2.43 -0.33 24.43
CA THR A 364 2.57 -1.77 24.71
C THR A 364 3.80 -2.33 23.99
N TRP A 365 4.40 -3.39 24.53
CA TRP A 365 5.64 -3.97 24.03
C TRP A 365 5.73 -5.47 24.35
N ASN A 366 6.75 -6.13 23.81
CA ASN A 366 7.11 -7.49 24.14
C ASN A 366 8.39 -7.51 24.96
N GLN A 367 8.31 -8.05 26.18
CA GLN A 367 9.41 -8.16 27.17
C GLN A 367 9.99 -6.80 27.61
N ARG A 368 10.63 -6.03 26.71
CA ARG A 368 11.18 -4.69 26.94
C ARG A 368 10.82 -3.75 25.80
N ILE A 369 10.72 -2.46 26.11
CA ILE A 369 10.61 -1.41 25.09
C ILE A 369 11.94 -1.34 24.34
N ALA A 370 11.92 -1.73 23.07
CA ALA A 370 13.04 -1.53 22.16
C ALA A 370 12.55 -1.00 20.81
N LEU A 371 13.27 -0.01 20.27
CA LEU A 371 12.98 0.62 19.00
C LEU A 371 14.25 0.92 18.20
N LYS A 372 14.20 0.54 16.93
CA LYS A 372 15.02 1.13 15.87
C LYS A 372 14.07 1.68 14.82
N LEU A 373 14.33 2.89 14.32
CA LEU A 373 13.34 3.64 13.54
C LEU A 373 13.94 4.46 12.41
N GLU A 374 13.07 4.87 11.50
CA GLU A 374 13.34 5.85 10.45
C GLU A 374 12.15 6.80 10.33
N LEU A 375 12.40 8.11 10.27
CA LEU A 375 11.36 9.11 10.03
C LEU A 375 11.32 9.48 8.56
N MET A 376 10.11 9.62 8.03
CA MET A 376 9.87 9.94 6.63
C MET A 376 9.31 11.34 6.49
N GLY A 377 9.76 12.08 5.48
CA GLY A 377 9.31 13.46 5.29
C GLY A 377 10.10 14.25 4.26
N CYS A 378 10.04 15.56 4.41
CA CYS A 378 10.79 16.51 3.60
C CYS A 378 10.97 17.84 4.34
N ARG A 379 11.88 18.68 3.81
CA ARG A 379 12.00 20.09 4.23
C ARG A 379 10.73 20.85 3.86
N ILE A 380 10.37 21.82 4.70
CA ILE A 380 9.29 22.73 4.37
C ILE A 380 9.84 23.74 3.37
N MET A 381 9.47 23.61 2.09
CA MET A 381 9.75 24.66 1.14
C MET A 381 8.95 25.90 1.57
N GLN A 382 9.65 26.96 1.97
CA GLN A 382 9.06 28.28 2.04
C GLN A 382 8.70 28.64 0.60
N ALA A 383 7.41 28.75 0.32
CA ALA A 383 6.97 29.37 -0.92
C ALA A 383 7.42 30.83 -0.87
N ASN A 384 8.56 31.14 -1.47
CA ASN A 384 8.81 32.51 -1.87
C ASN A 384 7.69 32.86 -2.85
N SER A 385 6.87 33.83 -2.47
CA SER A 385 5.80 34.40 -3.26
C SER A 385 6.40 35.09 -4.49
N SER A 386 6.71 34.30 -5.52
CA SER A 386 7.03 34.79 -6.85
C SER A 386 6.97 33.67 -7.88
N PHE A 387 5.88 32.89 -7.89
CA PHE A 387 5.38 32.18 -9.08
C PHE A 387 3.89 31.92 -8.89
N THR A 388 3.09 32.97 -9.05
CA THR A 388 1.69 32.81 -9.44
C THR A 388 1.66 32.33 -10.89
N HIS A 389 1.42 31.04 -11.09
CA HIS A 389 0.59 30.62 -12.21
C HIS A 389 -0.14 29.31 -11.88
N SER A 390 -1.44 29.49 -11.62
CA SER A 390 -2.57 28.58 -11.84
C SER A 390 -2.44 27.10 -11.44
N MET A 391 -3.15 26.72 -10.38
CA MET A 391 -4.18 25.66 -10.46
C MET A 391 -5.02 25.64 -9.19
N TRP A 392 -5.97 26.58 -9.11
CA TRP A 392 -7.18 26.48 -8.29
C TRP A 392 -8.32 27.04 -9.14
N GLN A 393 -8.95 26.19 -9.94
CA GLN A 393 -10.27 26.51 -10.50
C GLN A 393 -11.32 25.94 -9.55
N LYS A 394 -12.01 26.82 -8.84
CA LYS A 394 -13.34 26.56 -8.30
C LYS A 394 -14.35 26.64 -9.45
N PRO A 395 -15.44 25.85 -9.44
CA PRO A 395 -16.50 25.99 -10.42
C PRO A 395 -17.35 27.21 -10.06
N SER A 396 -17.44 28.16 -10.99
CA SER A 396 -18.45 29.23 -10.94
C SER A 396 -19.60 28.91 -11.88
N GLN A 397 -20.79 29.08 -11.32
CA GLN A 397 -22.13 29.00 -11.89
C GLN A 397 -22.24 29.56 -13.31
N SER A 398 -23.09 28.95 -14.13
CA SER A 398 -23.70 29.59 -15.29
C SER A 398 -25.22 29.45 -15.23
N THR A 399 -25.90 30.59 -15.30
CA THR A 399 -27.27 30.69 -15.79
C THR A 399 -27.35 31.94 -16.66
N GLU A 400 -27.57 31.67 -17.95
CA GLU A 400 -28.32 32.41 -18.97
C GLU A 400 -28.02 33.87 -19.36
N THR A 401 -27.72 33.99 -20.66
CA THR A 401 -28.37 34.84 -21.69
C THR A 401 -28.18 36.37 -21.64
N SER A 402 -27.45 36.92 -22.64
CA SER A 402 -28.10 37.68 -23.74
C SER A 402 -27.11 38.22 -24.79
N LEU A 403 -27.69 38.37 -25.97
CA LEU A 403 -27.28 38.81 -27.30
C LEU A 403 -26.62 40.21 -27.37
N GLY A 404 -25.63 40.41 -28.27
CA GLY A 404 -25.48 41.73 -28.93
C GLY A 404 -24.08 42.20 -29.35
N LYS A 405 -23.83 42.09 -30.67
CA LYS A 405 -23.07 42.99 -31.58
C LYS A 405 -21.54 43.06 -31.58
N GLU A 406 -21.03 42.74 -32.77
CA GLU A 406 -19.74 43.11 -33.35
C GLU A 406 -19.57 44.63 -33.46
N ASP A 407 -18.33 45.11 -33.34
CA ASP A 407 -17.80 46.05 -34.34
C ASP A 407 -16.26 45.97 -34.47
N LYS A 408 -15.80 46.20 -35.70
CA LYS A 408 -14.42 46.06 -36.18
C LYS A 408 -13.63 47.36 -35.99
N THR A 409 -12.32 47.26 -35.76
CA THR A 409 -11.35 48.21 -36.35
C THR A 409 -9.93 47.63 -36.37
N VAL A 410 -9.28 47.83 -37.51
CA VAL A 410 -7.96 47.34 -37.96
C VAL A 410 -6.93 48.44 -37.74
N THR A 411 -5.69 48.13 -37.32
CA THR A 411 -4.43 48.70 -37.88
C THR A 411 -3.20 47.87 -37.46
N GLU A 412 -2.39 47.53 -38.47
CA GLU A 412 -1.02 46.98 -38.66
C GLU A 412 -0.12 46.37 -37.54
N PRO A 413 0.72 45.37 -37.90
CA PRO A 413 1.76 44.79 -37.04
C PRO A 413 3.16 45.41 -37.22
N ILE A 414 3.94 45.42 -36.13
CA ILE A 414 5.37 45.77 -36.06
C ILE A 414 6.23 44.48 -36.18
N PRO A 415 7.45 44.52 -36.76
CA PRO A 415 8.15 43.34 -37.29
C PRO A 415 8.85 42.47 -36.22
N SER A 416 8.88 41.17 -36.46
CA SER A 416 9.68 40.19 -35.71
C SER A 416 11.10 40.08 -36.29
N GLU A 417 12.13 40.29 -35.47
CA GLU A 417 13.52 39.92 -35.77
C GLU A 417 13.67 38.40 -35.78
N GLU A 418 13.95 37.82 -36.96
CA GLU A 418 14.42 36.44 -37.09
C GLU A 418 15.95 36.39 -36.89
N THR A 419 16.40 35.91 -35.72
CA THR A 419 17.82 35.67 -35.48
C THR A 419 18.25 34.26 -35.89
N ASN A 420 19.02 34.21 -36.98
CA ASN A 420 20.05 33.25 -37.42
C ASN A 420 20.54 32.14 -36.44
N LEU A 421 19.67 31.25 -35.96
CA LEU A 421 20.08 30.08 -35.15
C LEU A 421 20.21 28.80 -35.98
N GLY A 422 19.48 28.68 -37.10
CA GLY A 422 19.45 27.47 -37.94
C GLY A 422 20.75 27.19 -38.70
N LEU A 423 21.50 28.23 -39.09
CA LEU A 423 22.69 28.07 -39.93
C LEU A 423 23.96 27.67 -39.14
N LYS A 424 24.01 27.95 -37.83
CA LYS A 424 25.16 27.57 -36.98
C LYS A 424 25.06 26.14 -36.43
N LEU A 425 23.86 25.57 -36.34
CA LEU A 425 23.66 24.23 -35.82
C LEU A 425 24.02 23.14 -36.85
N THR A 426 23.75 23.39 -38.14
CA THR A 426 24.10 22.48 -39.24
C THR A 426 25.61 22.35 -39.44
N ALA A 427 26.38 23.42 -39.20
CA ALA A 427 27.85 23.41 -39.31
C ALA A 427 28.54 22.55 -38.24
N ILE A 428 27.88 22.26 -37.10
CA ILE A 428 28.46 21.47 -35.99
C ILE A 428 27.98 20.02 -36.04
N ILE A 429 26.74 19.78 -36.45
CA ILE A 429 26.14 18.44 -36.45
C ILE A 429 26.74 17.56 -37.57
N VAL A 430 27.03 18.13 -38.74
CA VAL A 430 27.53 17.37 -39.89
C VAL A 430 28.93 16.77 -39.64
N PRO A 431 29.93 17.50 -39.10
CA PRO A 431 31.23 16.91 -38.77
C PRO A 431 31.14 15.78 -37.73
N ILE A 432 30.28 15.92 -36.72
CA ILE A 432 30.10 14.92 -35.66
C ILE A 432 29.52 13.62 -36.22
N LEU A 433 28.51 13.72 -37.10
CA LEU A 433 27.93 12.56 -37.76
C LEU A 433 28.93 11.85 -38.69
N ILE A 434 29.77 12.61 -39.41
CA ILE A 434 30.81 12.02 -40.27
C ILE A 434 31.83 11.24 -39.42
N VAL A 435 32.27 11.79 -38.29
CA VAL A 435 33.21 11.12 -37.37
C VAL A 435 32.59 9.84 -36.79
N LEU A 436 31.32 9.88 -36.37
CA LEU A 436 30.59 8.71 -35.89
C LEU A 436 30.47 7.62 -36.96
N CYS A 437 30.16 7.99 -38.21
CA CYS A 437 30.12 7.05 -39.32
C CYS A 437 31.50 6.43 -39.58
N LEU A 438 32.59 7.21 -39.54
CA LEU A 438 33.95 6.69 -39.72
C LEU A 438 34.33 5.68 -38.63
N PHE A 439 33.96 5.94 -37.38
CA PHE A 439 34.19 4.96 -36.30
C PHE A 439 33.40 3.67 -36.52
N LEU A 440 32.14 3.75 -36.93
CA LEU A 440 31.32 2.57 -37.24
C LEU A 440 31.89 1.77 -38.41
N PHE A 441 32.33 2.42 -39.48
CA PHE A 441 32.98 1.73 -40.61
C PHE A 441 34.30 1.09 -40.20
N SER A 442 35.11 1.76 -39.36
CA SER A 442 36.36 1.18 -38.85
C SER A 442 36.10 -0.07 -37.99
N GLY A 443 35.07 -0.04 -37.15
CA GLY A 443 34.65 -1.20 -36.34
C GLY A 443 34.20 -2.38 -37.21
N ILE A 444 33.41 -2.12 -38.26
CA ILE A 444 32.96 -3.16 -39.20
C ILE A 444 34.16 -3.76 -39.96
N CYS A 445 35.12 -2.93 -40.40
CA CYS A 445 36.34 -3.40 -41.06
C CYS A 445 37.22 -4.26 -40.13
N ILE A 446 37.37 -3.87 -38.86
CA ILE A 446 38.11 -4.64 -37.85
C ILE A 446 37.42 -5.98 -37.59
N CYS A 447 36.09 -5.99 -37.42
CA CYS A 447 35.32 -7.23 -37.24
C CYS A 447 35.42 -8.14 -38.47
N ALA A 448 35.38 -7.60 -39.69
CA ALA A 448 35.54 -8.38 -40.91
C ALA A 448 36.97 -8.94 -41.07
N ALA A 449 37.99 -8.19 -40.66
CA ALA A 449 39.38 -8.64 -40.65
C ALA A 449 39.62 -9.77 -39.63
N LEU A 450 39.02 -9.69 -38.44
CA LEU A 450 39.08 -10.75 -37.42
C LEU A 450 38.38 -12.03 -37.92
N ARG A 451 37.20 -11.91 -38.54
CA ARG A 451 36.50 -13.07 -39.13
C ARG A 451 37.26 -13.70 -40.30
N ARG A 452 37.99 -12.91 -41.10
CA ARG A 452 38.89 -13.44 -42.15
C ARG A 452 40.14 -14.13 -41.59
N ARG A 453 40.55 -13.79 -40.37
CA ARG A 453 41.68 -14.44 -39.70
C ARG A 453 41.32 -15.85 -39.21
N GLU A 454 40.09 -16.04 -38.73
CA GLU A 454 39.56 -17.37 -38.38
C GLU A 454 39.34 -18.26 -39.61
N ALA A 455 38.89 -17.68 -40.75
CA ALA A 455 38.68 -18.43 -41.99
C ALA A 455 39.99 -18.87 -42.70
N LYS A 456 41.16 -18.32 -42.32
CA LYS A 456 42.47 -18.75 -42.83
C LYS A 456 43.22 -19.70 -41.88
N GLY A 457 42.65 -20.02 -40.71
CA GLY A 457 43.23 -20.94 -39.72
C GLY A 457 42.80 -22.40 -39.86
N LEU A 458 41.90 -22.73 -40.80
CA LEU A 458 41.33 -24.07 -40.93
C LEU A 458 41.54 -24.63 -42.34
N SER A 459 42.81 -24.81 -42.73
CA SER A 459 43.19 -25.58 -43.91
C SER A 459 44.62 -26.09 -43.79
N TYR A 460 44.84 -27.11 -42.94
CA TYR A 460 45.91 -28.09 -43.11
C TYR A 460 45.55 -29.40 -42.38
N GLY A 461 45.46 -30.50 -43.13
CA GLY A 461 45.85 -31.85 -42.66
C GLY A 461 44.75 -32.83 -42.23
N LEU A 462 44.32 -33.68 -43.17
CA LEU A 462 43.70 -35.00 -42.95
C LEU A 462 44.69 -35.98 -42.27
N SER A 463 44.22 -36.93 -41.43
CA SER A 463 44.53 -38.38 -41.51
C SER A 463 44.35 -39.18 -40.18
N SER A 464 43.71 -40.35 -40.34
CA SER A 464 43.85 -41.64 -39.61
C SER A 464 43.38 -41.84 -38.15
N ALA A 465 42.25 -42.55 -38.04
CA ALA A 465 41.98 -43.80 -37.32
C ALA A 465 42.79 -44.22 -36.06
N GLN A 466 42.03 -44.65 -35.04
CA GLN A 466 42.09 -45.97 -34.36
C GLN A 466 42.31 -45.98 -32.82
N LYS A 467 41.27 -46.51 -32.14
CA LYS A 467 41.15 -47.17 -30.81
C LYS A 467 42.37 -47.23 -29.86
N SER A 468 42.14 -46.95 -28.57
CA SER A 468 42.02 -47.95 -27.48
C SER A 468 41.95 -47.24 -26.11
N GLY A 469 41.23 -47.84 -25.15
CA GLY A 469 40.90 -47.22 -23.85
C GLY A 469 41.78 -47.67 -22.69
N CYS A 470 41.52 -47.14 -21.50
CA CYS A 470 41.58 -47.88 -20.22
C CYS A 470 40.92 -47.06 -19.10
N TRP A 471 40.44 -47.78 -18.09
CA TRP A 471 39.47 -47.42 -17.07
C TRP A 471 40.04 -46.72 -15.82
N LYS A 472 39.13 -45.99 -15.13
CA LYS A 472 38.60 -46.24 -13.76
C LYS A 472 38.78 -45.11 -12.71
N GLN A 473 37.60 -44.60 -12.28
CA GLN A 473 37.11 -44.28 -10.91
C GLN A 473 37.96 -43.35 -10.00
N ILE A 474 37.38 -42.39 -9.26
CA ILE A 474 36.58 -42.61 -8.03
C ILE A 474 35.72 -41.36 -7.67
N LYS A 475 34.44 -41.65 -7.39
CA LYS A 475 33.43 -41.11 -6.43
C LYS A 475 33.26 -39.60 -6.10
N GLN A 476 32.01 -39.19 -6.35
CA GLN A 476 31.10 -38.19 -5.74
C GLN A 476 31.17 -38.01 -4.19
N PRO A 477 30.58 -36.96 -3.54
CA PRO A 477 29.20 -36.47 -3.82
C PRO A 477 28.87 -34.97 -3.59
N PHE A 478 27.77 -34.49 -4.18
CA PHE A 478 26.80 -33.63 -3.48
C PHE A 478 25.41 -33.78 -4.12
N THR A 479 24.46 -34.13 -3.26
CA THR A 479 23.04 -34.42 -3.48
C THR A 479 22.23 -33.13 -3.70
N ARG A 480 21.30 -33.16 -4.66
CA ARG A 480 20.32 -32.10 -4.93
C ARG A 480 18.95 -32.58 -4.43
N HIS A 481 18.33 -31.87 -3.50
CA HIS A 481 16.93 -32.10 -3.14
C HIS A 481 16.01 -31.60 -4.26
N GLN A 482 15.19 -32.49 -4.82
CA GLN A 482 14.07 -32.17 -5.70
C GLN A 482 12.81 -31.95 -4.85
N SER A 483 12.18 -30.80 -5.03
CA SER A 483 10.87 -30.45 -4.47
C SER A 483 9.77 -31.25 -5.18
N THR A 484 8.87 -31.86 -4.43
CA THR A 484 7.72 -32.61 -4.92
C THR A 484 6.60 -31.67 -5.38
N GLU A 485 6.21 -31.81 -6.64
CA GLU A 485 4.99 -31.29 -7.25
C GLU A 485 3.83 -32.24 -6.91
N PHE A 486 2.71 -31.74 -6.37
CA PHE A 486 1.50 -32.54 -6.18
C PHE A 486 0.51 -32.24 -7.31
N THR A 487 0.33 -33.23 -8.19
CA THR A 487 -0.77 -33.29 -9.16
C THR A 487 -1.93 -34.06 -8.52
N ILE A 488 -3.11 -33.44 -8.42
CA ILE A 488 -4.34 -34.11 -7.96
C ILE A 488 -5.07 -34.65 -9.20
N SER A 489 -5.17 -35.97 -9.32
CA SER A 489 -6.08 -36.64 -10.25
C SER A 489 -7.26 -37.24 -9.48
N TYR A 490 -8.49 -36.92 -9.87
CA TYR A 490 -9.69 -37.55 -9.32
C TYR A 490 -9.92 -38.91 -10.00
N ASN A 491 -9.97 -39.97 -9.22
CA ASN A 491 -10.63 -41.22 -9.62
C ASN A 491 -11.94 -41.34 -8.85
N ASN A 492 -13.01 -41.64 -9.59
CA ASN A 492 -14.39 -41.60 -9.14
C ASN A 492 -14.88 -43.04 -9.08
N GLU A 493 -14.90 -43.66 -7.90
CA GLU A 493 -15.58 -44.95 -7.71
C GLU A 493 -16.23 -45.02 -6.33
N LYS A 494 -17.49 -45.47 -6.36
CA LYS A 494 -18.47 -45.51 -5.28
C LYS A 494 -18.03 -46.40 -4.13
N GLU A 495 -18.23 -45.96 -2.89
CA GLU A 495 -18.53 -46.86 -1.77
C GLU A 495 -19.34 -46.14 -0.67
N THR A 496 -20.37 -46.83 -0.17
CA THR A 496 -21.40 -46.37 0.78
C THR A 496 -20.92 -46.35 2.24
N PRO A 497 -21.46 -45.47 3.12
CA PRO A 497 -20.97 -45.35 4.50
C PRO A 497 -21.60 -46.38 5.45
N GLN A 498 -20.76 -47.01 6.26
CA GLN A 498 -21.15 -47.86 7.40
C GLN A 498 -20.85 -47.12 8.72
N LYS A 499 -21.86 -47.15 9.60
CA LYS A 499 -21.96 -46.54 10.94
C LYS A 499 -21.02 -47.21 11.96
N LEU A 500 -20.37 -46.44 12.85
CA LEU A 500 -20.05 -46.93 14.21
C LEU A 500 -19.75 -45.82 15.24
N ASP A 501 -20.67 -45.75 16.21
CA ASP A 501 -20.60 -45.59 17.68
C ASP A 501 -19.61 -44.65 18.40
N LEU A 502 -20.22 -43.77 19.22
CA LEU A 502 -19.63 -43.00 20.31
C LEU A 502 -19.23 -43.90 21.49
N VAL A 503 -18.04 -43.65 22.05
CA VAL A 503 -17.65 -44.13 23.39
C VAL A 503 -17.31 -42.92 24.26
N THR A 504 -18.07 -42.77 25.35
CA THR A 504 -17.83 -41.87 26.49
C THR A 504 -16.79 -42.50 27.43
N SER A 505 -15.86 -41.71 27.99
CA SER A 505 -15.02 -42.15 29.11
C SER A 505 -15.14 -41.21 30.30
N ASP A 506 -15.47 -41.80 31.45
CA ASP A 506 -15.64 -41.19 32.77
C ASP A 506 -14.35 -40.59 33.35
N MET A 507 -14.55 -39.61 34.23
CA MET A 507 -13.53 -39.02 35.11
C MET A 507 -13.50 -39.74 36.45
N ALA A 508 -12.29 -39.96 36.99
CA ALA A 508 -12.10 -40.26 38.42
C ALA A 508 -10.76 -39.72 38.94
N ASP A 509 -10.83 -39.30 40.21
CA ASP A 509 -9.89 -38.60 41.10
C ASP A 509 -8.42 -39.05 41.11
N TYR A 510 -7.53 -38.14 41.50
CA TYR A 510 -6.55 -38.41 42.57
C TYR A 510 -6.01 -37.12 43.25
N GLN A 511 -5.93 -37.19 44.58
CA GLN A 511 -5.59 -36.15 45.58
C GLN A 511 -4.13 -35.67 45.62
N GLN A 512 -3.93 -34.48 46.21
CA GLN A 512 -2.67 -33.96 46.77
C GLN A 512 -2.13 -34.81 47.94
N PRO A 513 -0.85 -34.61 48.32
CA PRO A 513 -0.60 -33.95 49.61
C PRO A 513 0.52 -32.88 49.62
N LEU A 514 0.41 -31.99 50.60
CA LEU A 514 1.31 -30.91 51.00
C LEU A 514 2.65 -31.39 51.58
N MET A 515 3.72 -30.61 51.34
CA MET A 515 4.50 -29.87 52.36
C MET A 515 5.06 -28.59 51.74
#